data_AF-F6W5F4-F1
#
_entry.id   AF-F6W5F4-F1
#
_cell.length_a   1.000
_cell.length_b   1.000
_cell.length_c   1.000
_cell.angle_alpha   90.00
_cell.angle_beta   90.00
_cell.angle_gamma   90.00
#
_symmetry.space_group_name_H-M   'P 1'
#
loop_
_entity.id
_entity.type
_entity.pdbx_description
1 polymer ?
#
loop_
_entity_poly.entity_id
_entity_poly.type
_entity_poly.pdbx_seq_one_letter_code
_entity_poly.pdbx_strand_id
1 'polypeptide(L)'
;MRDARIPFDIQYGDIDYMDAKKDFTYDPVKYAGLPAYVDQLHDWGMRYVIILDPGIKIEPGYKAYDEGMQQDIFMKNPDGTSPVLTEVWPGDTYHPDFTHSAASQWWTDQCRDFHDNQGVHFDALWIDMNEPANFQTDDPTKRELMNCTGIYNFPPYLPRILGYWVGMYDKTFCMDNIQEWGLHYNVHSLYGHTMSQAT
;
A
#
# COMPACT_ATOMS: atom_id res chain seq x y z
N MET A 1 -29.83 -4.26 -7.84
CA MET A 1 -29.61 -5.50 -7.06
C MET A 1 -30.72 -5.74 -6.05
N ARG A 2 -30.89 -4.86 -5.06
CA ARG A 2 -31.90 -5.01 -3.98
C ARG A 2 -33.35 -5.04 -4.48
N ASP A 3 -33.76 -4.11 -5.34
CA ASP A 3 -35.12 -4.10 -5.90
C ASP A 3 -35.45 -5.36 -6.72
N ALA A 4 -34.44 -5.89 -7.39
CA ALA A 4 -34.51 -7.15 -8.14
C ALA A 4 -34.42 -8.40 -7.24
N ARG A 5 -34.23 -8.22 -5.92
CA ARG A 5 -34.10 -9.30 -4.92
C ARG A 5 -32.99 -10.30 -5.24
N ILE A 6 -31.89 -9.81 -5.82
CA ILE A 6 -30.69 -10.63 -6.05
C ILE A 6 -29.89 -10.68 -4.74
N PRO A 7 -29.55 -11.88 -4.21
CA PRO A 7 -28.71 -12.01 -3.03
C PRO A 7 -27.35 -11.34 -3.23
N PHE A 8 -26.98 -10.46 -2.30
CA PHE A 8 -25.76 -9.68 -2.35
C PHE A 8 -25.46 -9.11 -0.96
N ASP A 9 -24.40 -9.60 -0.33
CA ASP A 9 -24.09 -9.31 1.07
C ASP A 9 -23.03 -8.22 1.25
N ILE A 10 -22.10 -8.06 0.30
CA ILE A 10 -20.89 -7.23 0.47
C ILE A 10 -20.74 -6.23 -0.67
N GLN A 11 -20.81 -4.94 -0.36
CA GLN A 11 -20.39 -3.88 -1.27
C GLN A 11 -18.90 -3.58 -1.08
N TYR A 12 -18.18 -3.38 -2.18
CA TYR A 12 -16.76 -3.03 -2.17
C TYR A 12 -16.57 -1.55 -2.53
N GLY A 13 -15.58 -0.92 -1.90
CA GLY A 13 -15.02 0.37 -2.29
C GLY A 13 -13.58 0.16 -2.79
N ASP A 14 -13.37 0.42 -4.07
CA ASP A 14 -12.04 0.46 -4.69
C ASP A 14 -11.43 1.87 -4.48
N ILE A 15 -10.22 2.13 -4.98
CA ILE A 15 -9.43 3.36 -4.74
C ILE A 15 -10.14 4.67 -5.10
N ASP A 16 -11.26 4.61 -5.84
CA ASP A 16 -12.08 5.76 -6.20
C ASP A 16 -12.80 6.38 -5.00
N TYR A 17 -13.03 5.64 -3.89
CA TYR A 17 -13.58 6.24 -2.67
C TYR A 17 -12.62 7.21 -1.99
N MET A 18 -11.31 7.03 -2.18
CA MET A 18 -10.26 7.76 -1.47
C MET A 18 -10.06 9.18 -2.00
N ASP A 19 -9.66 10.12 -1.13
CA ASP A 19 -9.25 11.46 -1.56
C ASP A 19 -7.92 11.37 -2.31
N ALA A 20 -7.95 11.62 -3.62
CA ALA A 20 -6.79 11.52 -4.51
C ALA A 20 -6.02 10.18 -4.40
N LYS A 21 -6.74 9.08 -4.13
CA LYS A 21 -6.18 7.72 -3.95
C LYS A 21 -5.23 7.59 -2.75
N LYS A 22 -5.39 8.43 -1.73
CA LYS A 22 -4.65 8.35 -0.47
C LYS A 22 -5.37 7.40 0.48
N ASP A 23 -4.66 6.40 0.98
CA ASP A 23 -5.14 5.52 2.05
C ASP A 23 -5.69 6.31 3.26
N PHE A 24 -6.60 5.70 4.01
CA PHE A 24 -7.20 6.30 5.22
C PHE A 24 -7.89 7.65 5.02
N THR A 25 -8.37 7.90 3.80
CA THR A 25 -9.18 9.08 3.44
C THR A 25 -10.38 8.67 2.60
N TYR A 26 -11.37 9.54 2.46
CA TYR A 26 -12.38 9.45 1.41
C TYR A 26 -12.58 10.80 0.72
N ASP A 27 -12.93 10.80 -0.56
CA ASP A 27 -13.12 12.01 -1.37
C ASP A 27 -14.34 12.79 -0.84
N PRO A 28 -14.16 14.02 -0.31
CA PRO A 28 -15.21 14.76 0.36
C PRO A 28 -16.27 15.32 -0.60
N VAL A 29 -16.06 15.20 -1.91
CA VAL A 29 -16.99 15.68 -2.95
C VAL A 29 -17.72 14.50 -3.60
N LYS A 30 -16.98 13.50 -4.10
CA LYS A 30 -17.58 12.36 -4.82
C LYS A 30 -18.18 11.33 -3.88
N TYR A 31 -17.59 11.18 -2.69
CA TYR A 31 -18.01 10.23 -1.65
C TYR A 31 -18.50 10.99 -0.41
N ALA A 32 -19.04 12.20 -0.62
CA ALA A 32 -19.72 12.95 0.41
C ALA A 32 -20.85 12.10 1.02
N GLY A 33 -20.76 11.84 2.33
CA GLY A 33 -21.72 10.99 3.04
C GLY A 33 -21.40 9.50 3.04
N LEU A 34 -20.19 9.08 2.64
CA LEU A 34 -19.75 7.69 2.72
C LEU A 34 -20.01 7.05 4.09
N PRO A 35 -19.69 7.67 5.25
CA PRO A 35 -20.07 7.14 6.57
C PRO A 35 -21.56 6.75 6.68
N ALA A 36 -22.45 7.66 6.32
CA ALA A 36 -23.90 7.41 6.39
C ALA A 36 -24.37 6.34 5.40
N TYR A 37 -23.71 6.21 4.26
CA TYR A 37 -23.98 5.13 3.30
C TYR A 37 -23.58 3.76 3.87
N VAL A 38 -22.43 3.66 4.54
CA VAL A 38 -21.98 2.42 5.18
C VAL A 38 -22.94 2.01 6.30
N ASP A 39 -23.36 2.95 7.16
CA ASP A 39 -24.38 2.69 8.18
C ASP A 39 -25.70 2.19 7.55
N GLN A 40 -26.11 2.77 6.42
CA GLN A 40 -27.29 2.32 5.69
C GLN A 40 -27.13 0.90 5.10
N LEU A 41 -25.93 0.51 4.66
CA LEU A 41 -25.66 -0.87 4.26
C LEU A 41 -25.86 -1.83 5.44
N HIS A 42 -25.39 -1.44 6.63
CA HIS A 42 -25.58 -2.24 7.84
C HIS A 42 -27.06 -2.36 8.26
N ASP A 43 -27.86 -1.31 8.12
CA ASP A 43 -29.32 -1.36 8.33
C ASP A 43 -30.02 -2.38 7.42
N TRP A 44 -29.43 -2.65 6.26
CA TRP A 44 -29.91 -3.66 5.32
C TRP A 44 -29.34 -5.05 5.57
N GLY A 45 -28.53 -5.23 6.61
CA GLY A 45 -27.84 -6.47 6.92
C GLY A 45 -26.66 -6.77 5.99
N MET A 46 -26.18 -5.77 5.24
CA MET A 46 -25.03 -5.91 4.35
C MET A 46 -23.72 -5.54 5.06
N ARG A 47 -22.62 -5.72 4.35
CA ARG A 47 -21.25 -5.41 4.77
C ARG A 47 -20.55 -4.53 3.74
N TYR A 48 -19.56 -3.78 4.18
CA TYR A 48 -18.73 -2.94 3.35
C TYR A 48 -17.25 -3.33 3.47
N VAL A 49 -16.58 -3.58 2.35
CA VAL A 49 -15.15 -3.88 2.29
C VAL A 49 -14.44 -2.76 1.55
N ILE A 50 -13.38 -2.24 2.14
CA ILE A 50 -12.53 -1.23 1.49
C ILE A 50 -11.23 -1.83 1.03
N ILE A 51 -10.72 -1.35 -0.10
CA ILE A 51 -9.34 -1.59 -0.52
C ILE A 51 -8.38 -0.71 0.30
N LEU A 52 -7.17 -1.19 0.57
CA LEU A 52 -6.03 -0.41 1.05
C LEU A 52 -4.76 -0.84 0.32
N ASP A 53 -3.93 0.12 -0.06
CA ASP A 53 -2.68 -0.11 -0.79
C ASP A 53 -1.46 0.25 0.08
N PRO A 54 -0.35 -0.49 0.04
CA PRO A 54 0.79 -0.21 0.92
C PRO A 54 1.52 1.10 0.59
N GLY A 55 1.29 1.71 -0.58
CA GLY A 55 1.98 2.93 -1.00
C GLY A 55 1.39 4.20 -0.37
N ILE A 56 2.12 4.78 0.59
CA ILE A 56 1.70 5.99 1.30
C ILE A 56 2.24 7.23 0.59
N LYS A 57 1.33 8.11 0.16
CA LYS A 57 1.66 9.34 -0.58
C LYS A 57 2.65 10.21 0.20
N ILE A 58 3.67 10.70 -0.49
CA ILE A 58 4.59 11.70 0.07
C ILE A 58 3.92 13.08 0.04
N GLU A 59 3.32 13.49 1.15
CA GLU A 59 2.60 14.76 1.27
C GLU A 59 2.67 15.29 2.73
N PRO A 60 3.50 16.31 3.02
CA PRO A 60 3.51 16.91 4.36
C PRO A 60 2.13 17.43 4.77
N GLY A 61 1.70 17.11 6.00
CA GLY A 61 0.36 17.39 6.49
C GLY A 61 -0.64 16.25 6.28
N TYR A 62 -0.29 15.23 5.51
CA TYR A 62 -1.06 13.98 5.44
C TYR A 62 -0.66 13.08 6.61
N LYS A 63 -1.58 12.86 7.55
CA LYS A 63 -1.35 12.16 8.82
C LYS A 63 -0.60 10.84 8.66
N ALA A 64 -1.04 9.97 7.74
CA ALA A 64 -0.43 8.65 7.55
C ALA A 64 1.05 8.77 7.14
N TYR A 65 1.37 9.72 6.25
CA TYR A 65 2.74 10.04 5.86
C TYR A 65 3.55 10.63 7.02
N ASP A 66 3.04 11.68 7.67
CA ASP A 66 3.75 12.39 8.73
C ASP A 66 4.07 11.46 9.92
N GLU A 67 3.11 10.65 10.35
CA GLU A 67 3.30 9.68 11.44
C GLU A 67 4.23 8.54 11.03
N GLY A 68 4.13 8.04 9.79
CA GLY A 68 5.05 7.03 9.27
C GLY A 68 6.50 7.53 9.23
N MET A 69 6.71 8.77 8.79
CA MET A 69 8.03 9.42 8.83
C MET A 69 8.53 9.60 10.26
N GLN A 70 7.66 10.03 11.19
CA GLN A 70 8.03 10.22 12.59
C GLN A 70 8.45 8.91 13.27
N GLN A 71 7.81 7.80 12.91
CA GLN A 71 8.07 6.48 13.49
C GLN A 71 9.17 5.70 12.75
N ASP A 72 9.72 6.26 11.66
CA ASP A 72 10.80 5.65 10.87
C ASP A 72 10.45 4.24 10.35
N ILE A 73 9.21 4.05 9.88
CA ILE A 73 8.63 2.74 9.52
C ILE A 73 8.74 2.37 8.05
N PHE A 74 9.23 3.26 7.19
CA PHE A 74 9.29 3.00 5.75
C PHE A 74 10.52 2.18 5.36
N MET A 75 10.38 1.36 4.32
CA MET A 75 11.51 0.68 3.67
C MET A 75 12.58 1.70 3.27
N LYS A 76 13.86 1.34 3.39
CA LYS A 76 14.98 2.27 3.20
C LYS A 76 15.87 1.95 2.01
N ASN A 77 16.53 2.98 1.49
CA ASN A 77 17.61 2.86 0.52
C ASN A 77 18.77 2.01 1.07
N PRO A 78 19.68 1.51 0.22
CA PRO A 78 20.76 0.61 0.66
C PRO A 78 21.73 1.22 1.70
N ASP A 79 21.75 2.55 1.84
CA ASP A 79 22.52 3.25 2.87
C ASP A 79 21.83 3.25 4.25
N GLY A 80 20.57 2.81 4.32
CA GLY A 80 19.75 2.77 5.52
C GLY A 80 19.34 4.15 6.05
N THR A 81 19.53 5.23 5.29
CA THR A 81 19.34 6.59 5.81
C THR A 81 17.99 7.20 5.46
N SER A 82 17.46 6.87 4.29
CA SER A 82 16.28 7.52 3.72
C SER A 82 15.27 6.49 3.19
N PRO A 83 13.96 6.79 3.27
CA PRO A 83 12.94 5.94 2.66
C PRO A 83 13.14 5.77 1.15
N VAL A 84 12.72 4.62 0.62
CA VAL A 84 12.76 4.34 -0.83
C VAL A 84 11.62 5.07 -1.53
N LEU A 85 11.97 6.01 -2.42
CA LEU A 85 10.99 6.65 -3.29
C LEU A 85 10.45 5.65 -4.32
N THR A 86 9.14 5.51 -4.36
CA THR A 86 8.40 4.66 -5.32
C THR A 86 7.23 5.43 -5.93
N GLU A 87 6.50 4.80 -6.85
CA GLU A 87 5.28 5.37 -7.43
C GLU A 87 4.17 4.32 -7.52
N VAL A 88 2.98 4.67 -7.01
CA VAL A 88 1.74 3.90 -7.23
C VAL A 88 0.57 4.88 -7.45
N TRP A 89 -0.66 4.49 -7.11
CA TRP A 89 -1.90 5.21 -7.41
C TRP A 89 -1.93 6.70 -7.02
N PRO A 90 -1.53 7.12 -5.81
CA PRO A 90 -1.48 8.53 -5.43
C PRO A 90 -0.25 9.30 -5.97
N GLY A 91 0.62 8.67 -6.78
CA GLY A 91 1.87 9.23 -7.28
C GLY A 91 3.08 8.78 -6.45
N ASP A 92 3.99 9.71 -6.15
CA ASP A 92 5.18 9.46 -5.33
C ASP A 92 4.78 8.95 -3.93
N THR A 93 5.35 7.80 -3.54
CA THR A 93 5.01 7.08 -2.32
C THR A 93 6.22 6.49 -1.61
N TYR A 94 6.06 6.29 -0.30
CA TYR A 94 6.89 5.40 0.51
C TYR A 94 6.06 4.19 0.95
N HIS A 95 6.73 3.06 1.17
CA HIS A 95 6.07 1.82 1.55
C HIS A 95 6.49 1.41 2.98
N PRO A 96 5.52 1.11 3.88
CA PRO A 96 5.81 0.60 5.20
C PRO A 96 6.61 -0.70 5.13
N ASP A 97 7.57 -0.85 6.02
CA ASP A 97 8.25 -2.10 6.25
C ASP A 97 7.44 -2.93 7.27
N PHE A 98 6.54 -3.77 6.78
CA PHE A 98 5.72 -4.64 7.65
C PHE A 98 6.52 -5.73 8.38
N THR A 99 7.83 -5.86 8.12
CA THR A 99 8.71 -6.70 8.96
C THR A 99 9.11 -6.01 10.27
N HIS A 100 8.95 -4.68 10.34
CA HIS A 100 9.17 -3.84 11.51
C HIS A 100 7.88 -3.71 12.34
N SER A 101 7.95 -4.03 13.64
CA SER A 101 6.75 -4.08 14.50
C SER A 101 6.03 -2.73 14.64
N ALA A 102 6.76 -1.61 14.62
CA ALA A 102 6.14 -0.29 14.66
C ALA A 102 5.31 0.01 13.40
N ALA A 103 5.66 -0.56 12.24
CA ALA A 103 4.86 -0.40 11.03
C ALA A 103 3.50 -1.10 11.18
N SER A 104 3.48 -2.30 11.78
CA SER A 104 2.22 -3.02 12.07
C SER A 104 1.33 -2.26 13.05
N GLN A 105 1.93 -1.69 14.10
CA GLN A 105 1.20 -0.87 15.07
C GLN A 105 0.63 0.40 14.41
N TRP A 106 1.46 1.13 13.65
CA TRP A 106 1.05 2.30 12.89
C TRP A 106 -0.10 1.97 11.92
N TRP A 107 -0.02 0.87 11.17
CA TRP A 107 -1.07 0.41 10.25
C TRP A 107 -2.39 0.15 10.96
N THR A 108 -2.33 -0.55 12.10
CA THR A 108 -3.52 -0.81 12.95
C THR A 108 -4.14 0.50 13.43
N ASP A 109 -3.32 1.46 13.85
CA ASP A 109 -3.79 2.73 14.38
C ASP A 109 -4.40 3.61 13.27
N GLN A 110 -3.84 3.61 12.06
CA GLN A 110 -4.47 4.28 10.90
C GLN A 110 -5.81 3.65 10.54
N CYS A 111 -5.89 2.31 10.49
CA CYS A 111 -7.14 1.60 10.21
C CYS A 111 -8.21 1.93 11.26
N ARG A 112 -7.85 1.92 12.55
CA ARG A 112 -8.76 2.27 13.66
C ARG A 112 -9.23 3.70 13.59
N ASP A 113 -8.34 4.64 13.30
CA ASP A 113 -8.72 6.05 13.16
C ASP A 113 -9.69 6.27 12.00
N PHE A 114 -9.46 5.62 10.85
CA PHE A 114 -10.35 5.67 9.71
C PHE A 114 -11.73 5.05 10.00
N HIS A 115 -11.75 3.93 10.74
CA HIS A 115 -12.97 3.27 11.15
C HIS A 115 -13.76 4.07 12.21
N ASP A 116 -13.12 4.35 13.35
CA ASP A 116 -13.80 4.85 14.56
C ASP A 116 -13.95 6.37 14.58
N ASN A 117 -12.90 7.11 14.18
CA ASN A 117 -12.89 8.57 14.31
C ASN A 117 -13.41 9.26 13.05
N GLN A 118 -13.12 8.71 11.86
CA GLN A 118 -13.65 9.23 10.59
C GLN A 118 -15.02 8.63 10.23
N GLY A 119 -15.46 7.57 10.93
CA GLY A 119 -16.80 7.01 10.86
C GLY A 119 -17.06 6.12 9.63
N VAL A 120 -16.02 5.66 8.93
CA VAL A 120 -16.18 4.72 7.82
C VAL A 120 -16.17 3.31 8.41
N HIS A 121 -17.32 2.83 8.91
CA HIS A 121 -17.45 1.55 9.60
C HIS A 121 -17.33 0.33 8.67
N PHE A 122 -16.19 0.15 8.00
CA PHE A 122 -15.93 -1.01 7.14
C PHE A 122 -15.87 -2.32 7.94
N ASP A 123 -16.29 -3.43 7.33
CA ASP A 123 -16.38 -4.75 7.98
C ASP A 123 -15.15 -5.64 7.72
N ALA A 124 -14.40 -5.35 6.66
CA ALA A 124 -13.13 -6.03 6.35
C ALA A 124 -12.29 -5.19 5.39
N LEU A 125 -11.02 -5.58 5.28
CA LEU A 125 -10.02 -4.95 4.44
C LEU A 125 -9.66 -5.86 3.26
N TRP A 126 -9.55 -5.28 2.08
CA TRP A 126 -8.91 -5.87 0.91
C TRP A 126 -7.55 -5.17 0.74
N ILE A 127 -6.47 -5.87 1.06
CA ILE A 127 -5.11 -5.36 0.81
C ILE A 127 -4.68 -5.73 -0.61
N ASP A 128 -4.28 -4.74 -1.42
CA ASP A 128 -3.89 -4.93 -2.81
C ASP A 128 -2.50 -4.34 -3.10
N MET A 129 -1.98 -4.58 -4.30
CA MET A 129 -0.72 -4.03 -4.82
C MET A 129 0.51 -4.37 -3.95
N ASN A 130 0.43 -5.45 -3.18
CA ASN A 130 1.36 -5.81 -2.11
C ASN A 130 2.36 -6.90 -2.49
N GLU A 131 2.71 -7.01 -3.78
CA GLU A 131 3.85 -7.80 -4.23
C GLU A 131 5.20 -7.45 -3.58
N PRO A 132 5.62 -6.17 -3.37
CA PRO A 132 4.96 -4.87 -3.55
C PRO A 132 5.18 -4.22 -4.93
N ALA A 133 4.12 -3.64 -5.49
CA ALA A 133 4.12 -3.04 -6.82
C ALA A 133 4.76 -1.64 -6.86
N ASN A 134 5.42 -1.31 -7.98
CA ASN A 134 6.03 -0.01 -8.20
C ASN A 134 6.00 0.38 -9.69
N PHE A 135 5.29 1.46 -9.99
CA PHE A 135 5.12 2.00 -11.35
C PHE A 135 6.35 2.75 -11.87
N GLN A 136 7.36 3.06 -11.04
CA GLN A 136 8.57 3.74 -11.53
C GLN A 136 9.28 2.96 -12.64
N THR A 137 9.21 1.63 -12.61
CA THR A 137 9.83 0.78 -13.63
C THR A 137 9.15 0.85 -15.00
N ASP A 138 7.93 1.39 -15.06
CA ASP A 138 7.12 1.56 -16.29
C ASP A 138 7.63 2.73 -17.14
N ASP A 139 8.23 3.72 -16.49
CA ASP A 139 8.85 4.87 -17.12
C ASP A 139 10.39 4.68 -17.17
N PRO A 140 11.01 4.63 -18.36
CA PRO A 140 12.46 4.45 -18.48
C PRO A 140 13.30 5.48 -17.71
N THR A 141 12.80 6.73 -17.60
CA THR A 141 13.47 7.83 -16.92
C THR A 141 13.42 7.62 -15.41
N LYS A 142 12.24 7.30 -14.87
CA LYS A 142 12.10 7.03 -13.42
C LYS A 142 12.86 5.77 -13.02
N ARG A 143 12.82 4.74 -13.86
CA ARG A 143 13.61 3.53 -13.67
C ARG A 143 15.11 3.79 -13.59
N GLU A 144 15.64 4.69 -14.44
CA GLU A 144 17.04 5.08 -14.37
C GLU A 144 17.36 5.80 -13.05
N LEU A 145 16.44 6.65 -12.56
CA LEU A 145 16.60 7.36 -11.28
C LEU A 145 16.59 6.43 -10.06
N MET A 146 15.96 5.25 -10.14
CA MET A 146 16.05 4.24 -9.07
C MET A 146 17.50 3.75 -8.86
N ASN A 147 18.35 3.81 -9.90
CA ASN A 147 19.76 3.43 -9.85
C ASN A 147 20.02 2.04 -9.24
N CYS A 148 19.12 1.09 -9.50
CA CYS A 148 19.26 -0.30 -9.05
C CYS A 148 20.48 -0.93 -9.76
N THR A 149 21.57 -1.18 -9.02
CA THR A 149 22.81 -1.75 -9.57
C THR A 149 23.33 -2.91 -8.72
N GLY A 150 24.39 -3.57 -9.17
CA GLY A 150 25.04 -4.63 -8.39
C GLY A 150 24.34 -5.99 -8.43
N ILE A 151 24.89 -6.92 -7.64
CA ILE A 151 24.59 -8.36 -7.77
C ILE A 151 23.19 -8.76 -7.31
N TYR A 152 22.53 -7.95 -6.47
CA TYR A 152 21.18 -8.26 -6.01
C TYR A 152 20.14 -7.92 -7.09
N ASN A 153 20.36 -6.81 -7.80
CA ASN A 153 19.49 -6.37 -8.90
C ASN A 153 19.75 -7.19 -10.19
N PHE A 154 21.01 -7.61 -10.39
CA PHE A 154 21.47 -8.42 -11.53
C PHE A 154 22.26 -9.64 -11.04
N PRO A 155 21.60 -10.69 -10.53
CA PRO A 155 22.27 -11.88 -10.01
C PRO A 155 22.98 -12.67 -11.12
N PRO A 156 24.02 -13.47 -10.79
CA PRO A 156 24.72 -14.32 -11.75
C PRO A 156 23.82 -15.30 -12.50
N TYR A 157 22.72 -15.70 -11.86
CA TYR A 157 21.63 -16.45 -12.47
C TYR A 157 20.33 -15.69 -12.23
N LEU A 158 19.71 -15.25 -13.33
CA LEU A 158 18.40 -14.62 -13.31
C LEU A 158 17.35 -15.65 -13.75
N PRO A 159 16.40 -16.03 -12.88
CA PRO A 159 15.31 -16.89 -13.29
C PRO A 159 14.49 -16.25 -14.42
N ARG A 160 13.72 -17.06 -15.15
CA ARG A 160 12.88 -16.58 -16.25
C ARG A 160 11.59 -15.94 -15.73
N ILE A 161 11.72 -14.93 -14.89
CA ILE A 161 10.61 -14.08 -14.43
C ILE A 161 10.12 -13.18 -15.56
N LEU A 162 8.89 -12.69 -15.46
CA LEU A 162 8.44 -11.60 -16.30
C LEU A 162 9.35 -10.39 -16.07
N GLY A 163 9.71 -9.66 -17.13
CA GLY A 163 10.56 -8.48 -16.98
C GLY A 163 12.04 -8.72 -16.79
N TYR A 164 12.53 -9.97 -16.91
CA TYR A 164 13.93 -10.32 -16.64
C TYR A 164 14.99 -9.47 -17.39
N TRP A 165 14.65 -8.82 -18.51
CA TRP A 165 15.57 -7.91 -19.20
C TRP A 165 15.82 -6.59 -18.45
N VAL A 166 14.95 -6.22 -17.52
CA VAL A 166 15.09 -5.05 -16.63
C VAL A 166 15.97 -5.38 -15.42
N GLY A 167 15.78 -6.58 -14.85
CA GLY A 167 16.45 -7.05 -13.64
C GLY A 167 15.45 -7.71 -12.70
N MET A 168 15.91 -8.10 -11.51
CA MET A 168 15.03 -8.66 -10.47
C MET A 168 13.96 -7.67 -9.97
N TYR A 169 14.20 -6.37 -10.13
CA TYR A 169 13.39 -5.28 -9.59
C TYR A 169 12.26 -4.81 -10.54
N ASP A 170 12.03 -5.47 -11.67
CA ASP A 170 10.94 -5.08 -12.59
C ASP A 170 9.60 -5.05 -11.85
N LYS A 171 8.86 -3.96 -12.00
CA LYS A 171 7.57 -3.69 -11.31
C LYS A 171 7.65 -3.63 -9.78
N THR A 172 8.84 -3.53 -9.18
CA THR A 172 9.01 -3.53 -7.71
C THR A 172 10.20 -2.65 -7.27
N PHE A 173 10.79 -2.95 -6.12
CA PHE A 173 11.85 -2.19 -5.45
C PHE A 173 13.23 -2.66 -5.90
N CYS A 174 14.28 -1.84 -5.72
CA CYS A 174 15.63 -2.36 -5.87
C CYS A 174 15.87 -3.47 -4.82
N MET A 175 16.51 -4.55 -5.24
CA MET A 175 16.71 -5.73 -4.42
C MET A 175 17.67 -5.51 -3.24
N ASP A 176 18.46 -4.44 -3.28
CA ASP A 176 19.36 -4.00 -2.20
C ASP A 176 18.71 -2.98 -1.25
N ASN A 177 17.44 -2.64 -1.44
CA ASN A 177 16.67 -1.89 -0.44
C ASN A 177 16.51 -2.71 0.85
N ILE A 178 16.37 -2.02 1.97
CA ILE A 178 16.47 -2.60 3.31
C ILE A 178 15.11 -2.58 3.99
N GLN A 179 14.78 -3.72 4.60
CA GLN A 179 13.75 -3.95 5.60
C GLN A 179 14.41 -4.48 6.89
N GLU A 180 13.71 -4.47 8.01
CA GLU A 180 14.17 -4.97 9.32
C GLU A 180 14.62 -6.44 9.25
N TRP A 181 13.91 -7.28 8.50
CA TRP A 181 14.31 -8.68 8.27
C TRP A 181 15.47 -8.85 7.27
N GLY A 182 15.92 -7.78 6.62
CA GLY A 182 17.10 -7.76 5.75
C GLY A 182 16.86 -7.16 4.37
N LEU A 183 17.71 -7.54 3.41
CA LEU A 183 17.63 -7.04 2.03
C LEU A 183 16.35 -7.51 1.35
N HIS A 184 15.74 -6.62 0.57
CA HIS A 184 14.56 -6.90 -0.24
C HIS A 184 14.76 -8.12 -1.15
N TYR A 185 15.98 -8.37 -1.65
CA TYR A 185 16.34 -9.59 -2.39
C TYR A 185 15.90 -10.90 -1.69
N ASN A 186 16.02 -10.95 -0.36
CA ASN A 186 15.71 -12.14 0.43
C ASN A 186 14.25 -12.19 0.88
N VAL A 187 13.59 -11.04 1.02
CA VAL A 187 12.27 -10.93 1.65
C VAL A 187 11.18 -10.38 0.73
N HIS A 188 11.47 -10.10 -0.55
CA HIS A 188 10.52 -9.56 -1.52
C HIS A 188 9.20 -10.34 -1.54
N SER A 189 9.27 -11.65 -1.76
CA SER A 189 8.08 -12.52 -1.80
C SER A 189 7.41 -12.75 -0.44
N LEU A 190 7.88 -12.08 0.62
CA LEU A 190 7.25 -12.09 1.93
C LEU A 190 6.51 -10.78 2.23
N TYR A 191 6.60 -9.74 1.39
CA TYR A 191 5.99 -8.45 1.69
C TYR A 191 4.47 -8.52 1.87
N GLY A 192 3.76 -9.09 0.89
CA GLY A 192 2.31 -9.32 1.02
C GLY A 192 1.96 -10.24 2.19
N HIS A 193 2.84 -11.19 2.53
CA HIS A 193 2.65 -12.06 3.70
C HIS A 193 2.75 -11.29 5.02
N THR A 194 3.75 -10.42 5.19
CA THR A 194 3.91 -9.62 6.40
C THR A 194 2.87 -8.52 6.50
N MET A 195 2.48 -7.90 5.39
CA MET A 195 1.32 -7.00 5.35
C MET A 195 0.02 -7.72 5.78
N SER A 196 -0.18 -8.96 5.31
CA SER A 196 -1.34 -9.78 5.72
C SER A 196 -1.33 -10.16 7.21
N GLN A 197 -0.15 -10.24 7.83
CA GLN A 197 -0.04 -10.49 9.28
C GLN A 197 -0.29 -9.21 10.10
N ALA A 198 0.03 -8.05 9.54
CA ALA A 198 -0.20 -6.75 10.15
C ALA A 198 -1.66 -6.27 10.05
N THR A 199 -2.43 -6.85 9.13
CA THR A 199 -3.84 -6.54 8.83
C THR A 199 -4.79 -7.47 9.59
#